data_AF-A0A4R8L4B8-F1
#
_entry.id   AF-A0A4R8L4B8-F1
#
_cell.length_a   1.000
_cell.length_b   1.000
_cell.length_c   1.000
_cell.angle_alpha   90.00
_cell.angle_beta   90.00
_cell.angle_gamma   90.00
#
_symmetry.space_group_name_H-M   'P 1'
#
loop_
_entity.id
_entity.type
_entity.pdbx_description
1 polymer ?
#
loop_
_entity_poly.entity_id
_entity_poly.type
_entity_poly.pdbx_seq_one_letter_code
_entity_poly.pdbx_strand_id
1 'polypeptide(L)' 'KDIQTGEYAKSFIIENRAGAPTLQSRRRLTAGHQIEQVGGKLRAMMPWIAKNKLVDQSKN' A
#
# COMPACT_ATOMS: atom_id res chain seq x y z
N LYS A 1 0.37 -19.99 -10.61
CA LYS A 1 1.02 -21.20 -10.06
C LYS A 1 1.45 -20.97 -8.61
N ASP A 2 2.23 -19.93 -8.33
CA ASP A 2 2.82 -19.64 -7.00
C ASP A 2 1.82 -19.39 -5.86
N ILE A 3 0.62 -18.93 -6.19
CA ILE A 3 -0.48 -18.80 -5.23
C ILE A 3 -1.02 -20.16 -4.82
N GLN A 4 -1.22 -21.06 -5.79
CA GLN A 4 -1.76 -22.40 -5.57
C GLN A 4 -0.72 -23.35 -4.94
N THR A 5 0.56 -23.16 -5.24
CA THR A 5 1.65 -23.93 -4.61
C THR A 5 2.06 -23.39 -3.25
N GLY A 6 1.52 -22.24 -2.81
CA GLY A 6 1.81 -21.62 -1.52
C GLY A 6 3.16 -20.89 -1.42
N GLU A 7 3.96 -20.89 -2.49
CA GLU A 7 5.29 -20.28 -2.51
C GLU A 7 5.23 -18.77 -2.24
N TYR A 8 4.21 -18.10 -2.79
CA TYR A 8 3.97 -16.68 -2.51
C TYR A 8 3.72 -16.43 -1.02
N ALA A 9 2.87 -17.24 -0.38
CA ALA A 9 2.53 -17.09 1.03
C ALA A 9 3.76 -17.28 1.91
N LYS A 10 4.58 -18.30 1.62
CA LYS A 10 5.84 -18.56 2.32
C LYS A 10 6.79 -17.37 2.22
N SER A 11 7.02 -16.87 1.01
CA SER A 11 7.90 -15.71 0.76
C SER A 11 7.39 -14.46 1.45
N PHE A 12 6.08 -14.18 1.38
CA PHE A 12 5.47 -13.04 2.04
C PHE A 12 5.59 -13.11 3.57
N ILE A 13 5.38 -14.27 4.19
CA ILE A 13 5.51 -14.45 5.64
C ILE A 13 6.96 -14.23 6.10
N ILE A 14 7.93 -14.77 5.35
CA ILE A 14 9.36 -14.59 5.67
C ILE A 14 9.75 -13.11 5.57
N GLU A 15 9.36 -12.45 4.48
CA GLU A 15 9.61 -11.01 4.27
C GLU A 15 9.01 -10.16 5.39
N ASN A 16 7.77 -10.44 5.82
CA ASN A 16 7.14 -9.69 6.92
C ASN A 16 7.84 -9.95 8.26
N ARG A 17 8.27 -11.20 8.54
CA ARG A 17 9.06 -11.52 9.75
C ARG A 17 10.42 -10.81 9.74
N ALA A 18 10.99 -10.56 8.57
CA ALA A 18 12.21 -9.78 8.39
C ALA A 18 11.98 -8.25 8.43
N GLY A 19 10.78 -7.78 8.74
CA GLY A 19 10.46 -6.35 8.83
C GLY A 19 9.99 -5.70 7.52
N ALA A 20 9.71 -6.51 6.49
CA ALA A 20 9.16 -6.10 5.20
C ALA A 20 9.96 -5.02 4.42
N PRO A 21 11.30 -5.11 4.33
CA PRO A 21 12.12 -4.08 3.68
C PRO A 21 11.76 -3.83 2.21
N THR A 22 11.46 -4.89 1.46
CA THR A 22 11.08 -4.80 0.05
C THR A 22 9.73 -4.10 -0.11
N LEU A 23 8.77 -4.46 0.75
CA LEU A 23 7.44 -3.86 0.74
C LEU A 23 7.51 -2.37 1.09
N GLN A 24 8.24 -1.99 2.14
CA GLN A 24 8.42 -0.60 2.56
C GLN A 24 9.13 0.23 1.48
N SER A 25 10.20 -0.30 0.88
CA SER A 25 10.93 0.37 -0.20
C SER A 25 10.00 0.63 -1.40
N ARG A 26 9.23 -0.38 -1.82
CA ARG A 26 8.26 -0.22 -2.90
C ARG A 26 7.17 0.80 -2.55
N ARG A 27 6.62 0.77 -1.34
CA ARG A 27 5.63 1.77 -0.89
C ARG A 27 6.17 3.20 -0.97
N ARG A 28 7.40 3.43 -0.52
CA ARG A 28 8.06 4.74 -0.59
C ARG A 28 8.20 5.23 -2.04
N LEU A 29 8.63 4.36 -2.94
CA LEU A 29 8.77 4.69 -4.36
C LEU A 29 7.41 4.99 -5.01
N THR A 30 6.41 4.16 -4.75
CA THR A 30 5.06 4.33 -5.30
C THR A 30 4.38 5.60 -4.78
N ALA A 31 4.58 5.96 -3.50
CA ALA A 31 4.04 7.19 -2.92
C ALA A 31 4.56 8.47 -3.61
N GLY A 32 5.76 8.40 -4.21
CA GLY A 32 6.32 9.51 -4.99
C GLY A 32 5.71 9.66 -6.39
N HIS A 33 4.95 8.67 -6.87
CA HIS A 33 4.43 8.68 -8.24
C HIS A 33 3.40 9.81 -8.45
N GLN A 34 3.45 10.46 -9.62
CA GLN A 34 2.59 11.60 -9.93
C GLN A 34 1.08 11.27 -9.82
N ILE A 35 0.71 10.02 -10.11
CA ILE A 35 -0.68 9.55 -9.97
C ILE A 35 -1.20 9.70 -8.53
N GLU A 36 -0.36 9.43 -7.53
CA GLU A 36 -0.76 9.51 -6.12
C GLU A 36 -0.85 10.97 -5.68
N GLN A 37 0.06 11.82 -6.17
CA GLN A 37 0.04 13.25 -5.86
C GLN A 37 -1.20 13.93 -6.43
N VAL A 38 -1.51 13.69 -7.71
CA VAL A 38 -2.70 14.26 -8.38
C VAL A 38 -3.98 13.64 -7.83
N GLY A 39 -4.02 12.31 -7.70
CA GLY A 39 -5.16 11.59 -7.15
C GLY A 39 -5.48 12.01 -5.72
N GLY A 40 -4.46 12.24 -4.88
CA GLY A 40 -4.63 12.76 -3.52
C GLY A 40 -5.31 14.14 -3.49
N LYS A 41 -4.88 15.07 -4.36
CA LYS A 41 -5.49 16.40 -4.49
C LYS A 41 -6.95 16.31 -4.93
N LEU A 42 -7.24 15.48 -5.93
CA LEU A 42 -8.60 15.29 -6.43
C LEU A 42 -9.51 14.70 -5.35
N ARG A 43 -9.07 13.65 -4.65
CA ARG A 43 -9.85 13.03 -3.55
C ARG A 43 -10.08 14.01 -2.39
N ALA A 44 -9.16 14.92 -2.12
CA ALA A 44 -9.34 15.96 -1.09
C ALA A 44 -10.46 16.96 -1.44
N MET A 45 -10.71 17.20 -2.73
CA MET A 45 -11.81 18.05 -3.21
C MET A 45 -13.16 17.33 -3.24
N MET A 46 -13.24 16.07 -2.81
CA MET A 46 -14.44 15.24 -2.85
C MET A 46 -14.93 14.93 -1.42
N PRO A 47 -15.78 15.79 -0.82
CA PRO A 47 -16.22 15.65 0.57
C PRO A 47 -16.93 14.31 0.87
N TRP A 48 -17.59 13.74 -0.14
CA TRP A 48 -18.30 12.46 0.00
C TRP A 48 -17.35 11.26 0.15
N ILE A 49 -16.13 11.35 -0.38
CA ILE A 49 -15.10 10.31 -0.23
C ILE A 49 -14.44 10.42 1.14
N ALA A 50 -14.12 11.64 1.57
CA ALA A 50 -13.46 11.87 2.86
C ALA A 50 -14.34 11.43 4.05
N LYS A 51 -15.66 11.59 3.94
CA LYS A 51 -16.63 11.24 4.99
C LYS A 51 -16.62 9.75 5.38
N ASN A 52 -16.27 8.86 4.45
CA ASN A 52 -16.30 7.41 4.64
C ASN A 52 -14.90 6.78 4.64
N LYS A 53 -13.86 7.53 5.01
CA LYS A 53 -12.48 7.02 5.01
C LYS A 53 -12.31 5.93 6.09
N LEU A 54 -12.29 4.67 5.65
CA LEU A 54 -12.11 3.49 6.53
C LEU A 54 -10.65 3.23 6.92
N VAL A 55 -9.69 3.81 6.19
CA VAL A 55 -8.26 3.52 6.35
C VAL A 55 -7.53 4.75 6.88
N ASP A 56 -6.93 4.59 8.06
CA ASP A 56 -6.01 5.57 8.63
C ASP A 56 -4.60 5.38 8.02
N GLN A 57 -4.13 6.41 7.32
CA GLN A 57 -2.85 6.38 6.62
C GLN A 57 -1.65 6.67 7.55
N SER A 58 -1.89 7.12 8.79
CA SER A 58 -0.81 7.34 9.77
C SER A 58 -0.25 6.06 10.38
N LYS A 59 -0.96 4.94 10.21
CA LYS A 59 -0.64 3.64 10.80
C LYS A 59 0.06 2.67 9.83
N ASN A 60 0.51 3.14 8.66
CA ASN A 60 0.89 2.30 7.52
C ASN A 60 2.25 2.64 6.91
#